data_AF-A0A7W8UH56-F1
#
_entry.id   AF-A0A7W8UH56-F1
#
_cell.length_a   1.000
_cell.length_b   1.000
_cell.length_c   1.000
_cell.angle_alpha   90.00
_cell.angle_beta   90.00
_cell.angle_gamma   90.00
#
_symmetry.space_group_name_H-M   'P 1'
#
loop_
_entity.id
_entity.type
_entity.pdbx_description
1 polymer ?
#
loop_
_entity_poly.entity_id
_entity_poly.type
_entity_poly.pdbx_seq_one_letter_code
_entity_poly.pdbx_strand_id
1 'polypeptide(L)' 'MPAKFISSRAVFVSAGRLTLGSRVEMLGPHQTLEDVARDANTISYEILTGLGNRYQRTYR' A
#
# COMPACT_ATOMS: atom_id res chain seq x y z
N MET A 1 14.68 2.23 -12.79
CA MET A 1 13.99 2.56 -11.53
C MET A 1 13.81 1.26 -10.75
N PRO A 2 14.30 1.11 -9.51
CA PRO A 2 14.14 -0.16 -8.79
C PRO A 2 12.67 -0.34 -8.41
N ALA A 3 12.05 -1.42 -8.88
CA ALA A 3 10.70 -1.80 -8.49
C ALA A 3 10.66 -2.01 -6.97
N LYS A 4 9.79 -1.30 -6.26
CA LYS A 4 9.50 -1.56 -4.85
C LYS A 4 8.77 -2.90 -4.78
N PHE A 5 9.50 -3.99 -4.57
CA PHE A 5 8.90 -5.30 -4.32
C PHE A 5 8.20 -5.27 -2.96
N ILE A 6 6.88 -5.13 -2.99
CA ILE A 6 6.04 -5.30 -1.79
C ILE A 6 5.80 -6.81 -1.65
N SER A 7 6.35 -7.41 -0.59
CA SER A 7 6.05 -8.79 -0.24
C SER A 7 4.56 -8.91 0.09
N SER A 8 3.90 -9.98 -0.34
CA SER A 8 2.47 -10.21 -0.09
C SER A 8 2.10 -10.30 1.39
N ARG A 9 3.09 -10.37 2.29
CA ARG A 9 2.91 -10.47 3.75
C ARG A 9 3.63 -9.37 4.56
N ALA A 10 4.46 -8.52 3.94
CA ALA A 10 5.26 -7.54 4.66
C ALA A 10 5.61 -6.31 3.80
N VAL A 11 5.55 -5.13 4.41
CA VAL A 11 6.02 -3.86 3.83
C VAL A 11 7.29 -3.45 4.55
N PHE A 12 8.29 -3.01 3.79
CA PHE A 12 9.54 -2.50 4.33
C PHE A 12 9.47 -0.98 4.47
N VAL A 13 9.88 -0.47 5.63
CA VAL A 13 9.95 0.97 5.93
C VAL A 13 11.34 1.28 6.48
N SER A 14 11.85 2.49 6.25
CA SER A 14 13.13 2.91 6.78
C SER A 14 13.16 2.88 8.31
N ALA A 15 14.29 2.42 8.87
CA ALA A 15 14.48 2.31 10.30
C ALA A 15 14.53 3.69 10.99
N GLY A 16 14.13 3.74 12.27
CA GLY A 16 14.30 4.91 13.13
C GLY A 16 13.09 5.85 13.29
N ARG A 17 11.95 5.53 12.67
CA ARG A 17 10.70 6.33 12.82
C ARG A 17 9.46 5.54 13.24
N LEU A 18 9.54 4.22 13.35
CA LEU A 18 8.41 3.36 13.70
C LEU A 18 8.67 2.57 14.96
N THR A 19 7.65 2.46 15.81
CA THR A 19 7.57 1.52 16.94
C THR A 19 6.56 0.42 16.65
N LEU A 20 6.63 -0.71 17.36
CA LEU A 20 5.64 -1.78 17.22
C LEU A 20 4.22 -1.23 17.48
N GLY A 21 3.27 -1.59 16.63
CA GLY A 21 1.90 -1.09 16.67
C GLY A 21 1.67 0.25 15.95
N SER A 22 2.73 0.88 15.41
CA SER A 22 2.59 2.04 14.53
C SER A 22 1.74 1.69 13.32
N ARG A 23 0.82 2.60 12.96
CA ARG A 23 0.02 2.48 11.73
C ARG A 23 0.80 3.03 10.56
N VAL A 24 0.69 2.37 9.42
CA VAL A 24 1.27 2.81 8.15
C VAL A 24 0.14 3.03 7.16
N GLU A 25 0.12 4.20 6.52
CA GLU A 25 -0.77 4.51 5.41
C GLU A 25 -0.20 3.89 4.14
N MET A 26 -0.96 3.00 3.48
CA MET A 26 -0.58 2.44 2.17
C MET A 26 -1.27 3.16 1.00
N LEU A 27 -2.46 3.72 1.25
CA LEU A 27 -3.28 4.45 0.29
C LEU A 27 -4.02 5.56 1.06
N GLY A 28 -3.89 6.79 0.60
CA GLY A 28 -4.51 7.96 1.22
C GLY A 28 -3.88 9.27 0.73
N PRO A 29 -4.09 10.39 1.44
CA PRO A 29 -3.60 11.70 1.00
C PRO A 29 -2.08 11.79 0.81
N HIS A 30 -1.28 10.98 1.52
CA HIS A 30 0.17 11.00 1.43
C HIS A 30 0.72 10.03 0.38
N GLN A 31 -0.11 9.11 -0.10
CA GLN A 31 0.21 8.15 -1.15
C GLN A 31 -1.05 7.86 -1.94
N THR A 32 -1.21 8.55 -3.06
CA THR A 32 -2.43 8.47 -3.86
C THR A 32 -2.54 7.12 -4.55
N LEU A 33 -3.76 6.75 -4.93
CA LEU A 33 -4.02 5.51 -5.67
C LEU A 33 -3.31 5.52 -7.04
N GLU A 34 -3.28 6.68 -7.69
CA GLU A 34 -2.64 6.91 -8.98
C GLU A 34 -1.12 6.75 -8.88
N ASP A 35 -0.51 7.23 -7.79
CA ASP A 35 0.93 7.06 -7.56
C ASP A 35 1.29 5.60 -7.37
N VAL A 36 0.49 4.85 -6.60
CA VAL A 36 0.69 3.40 -6.42
C VAL A 36 0.51 2.65 -7.73
N ALA A 37 -0.52 2.97 -8.50
CA ALA A 37 -0.76 2.35 -9.80
C ALA A 37 0.41 2.59 -10.76
N ARG A 38 0.93 3.83 -10.80
CA ARG A 38 2.11 4.19 -11.59
C ARG A 38 3.35 3.41 -11.18
N ASP A 39 3.63 3.33 -9.88
CA ASP A 39 4.77 2.57 -9.34
C ASP A 39 4.65 1.07 -9.64
N ALA A 40 3.42 0.54 -9.65
CA ALA A 40 3.12 -0.86 -9.96
C ALA A 40 2.95 -1.14 -11.47
N ASN A 41 3.11 -0.13 -12.32
CA ASN A 41 2.90 -0.22 -13.77
C ASN A 41 1.53 -0.81 -14.15
N THR A 42 0.48 -0.32 -13.50
CA THR A 42 -0.92 -0.69 -13.74
C THR A 42 -1.84 0.54 -13.59
N ILE A 43 -3.16 0.33 -13.58
CA ILE A 43 -4.21 1.33 -13.39
C ILE A 43 -4.78 1.27 -11.97
N SER A 44 -5.32 2.39 -11.48
CA SER A 44 -5.93 2.52 -10.15
C SER A 44 -6.97 1.44 -9.84
N TYR A 45 -7.75 1.02 -10.83
CA TYR A 45 -8.80 0.00 -10.67
C TYR A 45 -8.25 -1.38 -10.31
N GLU A 46 -7.12 -1.78 -10.89
CA GLU A 46 -6.49 -3.07 -10.59
C GLU A 46 -5.95 -3.11 -9.16
N ILE A 47 -5.48 -1.97 -8.64
CA ILE A 47 -5.07 -1.86 -7.24
C ILE A 47 -6.27 -2.10 -6.32
N LEU A 48 -7.42 -1.46 -6.56
CA LEU A 48 -8.62 -1.61 -5.73
C LEU A 48 -9.24 -3.01 -5.83
N THR A 49 -9.28 -3.60 -7.03
CA THR A 49 -9.84 -4.94 -7.23
C THR A 49 -8.89 -6.05 -6.79
N GLY A 50 -7.59 -5.78 -6.74
CA GLY A 50 -6.58 -6.65 -6.12
C GLY A 50 -6.67 -6.74 -4.59
N LEU A 51 -7.39 -5.82 -3.93
CA LEU A 51 -7.66 -5.88 -2.49
C LEU A 51 -8.69 -6.98 -2.18
N GLY A 52 -8.20 -8.21 -2.07
CA GLY A 52 -9.00 -9.39 -1.76
C GLY A 52 -9.52 -9.43 -0.31
N ASN A 53 -10.19 -10.54 0.03
CA ASN A 53 -10.96 -10.71 1.28
C ASN A 53 -10.13 -10.67 2.59
N ARG A 54 -8.80 -10.64 2.50
CA ARG A 54 -7.93 -10.50 3.69
C ARG A 54 -7.99 -9.12 4.34
N TYR A 55 -8.44 -8.11 3.59
CA TYR A 55 -8.57 -6.74 4.09
C TYR A 55 -9.96 -6.55 4.69
N GLN A 56 -10.01 -6.14 5.95
CA GLN A 56 -11.26 -5.75 6.59
C GLN A 56 -11.76 -4.44 5.96
N ARG A 57 -13.04 -4.42 5.57
CA ARG A 57 -13.69 -3.24 5.02
C ARG A 57 -14.56 -2.60 6.10
N THR A 58 -14.34 -1.33 6.38
CA THR A 58 -15.17 -0.54 7.29
C THR A 58 -15.91 0.52 6.48
N TYR A 59 -17.23 0.47 6.50
CA TYR A 59 -18.09 1.46 5.86
C TYR A 59 -18.60 2.42 6.94
N ARG A 60 -18.51 3.72 6.66
CA ARG A 60 -19.03 4.78 7.52
C ARG A 60 -19.86 5.73 6.68
#